data_AF-A0A9E1VPP2-F1
#
_entry.id   AF-A0A9E1VPP2-F1
#
_cell.length_a   1.000
_cell.length_b   1.000
_cell.length_c   1.000
_cell.angle_alpha   90.00
_cell.angle_beta   90.00
_cell.angle_gamma   90.00
#
_symmetry.space_group_name_H-M   'P 1'
#
loop_
_entity.id
_entity.type
_entity.pdbx_description
1 polymer ?
#
loop_
_entity_poly.entity_id
_entity_poly.type
_entity_poly.pdbx_seq_one_letter_code
_entity_poly.pdbx_strand_id
1 'polypeptide(L)' 'SAFGGPLVSTSANPSGLPPAKNMSEINTYFDQQLDYVVPGLLGELSNPTPIKNLKTGKILRSG' A
#
# COMPACT_ATOMS: atom_id res chain seq x y z
N SER A 1 6.52 -1.99 -20.01
CA SER A 1 5.87 -2.52 -18.80
C SER A 1 4.63 -3.30 -19.22
N ALA A 2 4.22 -4.34 -18.48
CA ALA A 2 3.12 -5.24 -18.90
C ALA A 2 1.72 -4.58 -18.87
N PHE A 3 1.46 -3.64 -17.97
CA PHE A 3 0.16 -2.96 -17.83
C PHE A 3 -0.01 -1.72 -18.73
N GLY A 4 1.10 -1.07 -19.14
CA GLY A 4 1.06 0.05 -20.08
C GLY A 4 0.53 1.40 -19.53
N GLY A 5 0.02 1.46 -18.30
CA GLY A 5 -0.52 2.69 -17.68
C GLY A 5 -0.07 2.93 -16.23
N PRO A 6 -0.50 4.04 -15.61
CA PRO A 6 -0.25 4.32 -14.20
C PRO A 6 -1.09 3.41 -13.29
N LEU A 7 -0.52 2.98 -12.18
CA LEU A 7 -1.22 2.22 -11.14
C LEU A 7 -1.49 3.14 -9.94
N VAL A 8 -2.76 3.24 -9.54
CA VAL A 8 -3.12 3.83 -8.24
C VAL A 8 -3.03 2.73 -7.20
N SER A 9 -2.17 2.92 -6.21
CA SER A 9 -1.96 1.95 -5.13
C SER A 9 -2.03 2.67 -3.78
N THR A 10 -2.77 2.07 -2.85
CA THR A 10 -2.83 2.45 -1.44
C THR A 10 -2.36 1.28 -0.59
N SER A 11 -2.18 1.51 0.70
CA SER A 11 -1.98 0.41 1.65
C SER A 11 -3.18 -0.55 1.62
N ALA A 12 -2.91 -1.85 1.72
CA ALA A 12 -3.92 -2.90 1.68
C ALA A 12 -4.61 -3.03 3.05
N ASN A 13 -5.56 -2.14 3.33
CA ASN A 13 -6.35 -2.15 4.57
C ASN A 13 -7.72 -1.49 4.39
N PRO A 14 -8.74 -1.91 5.18
CA PRO A 14 -9.91 -1.09 5.43
C PRO A 14 -9.50 0.26 6.03
N SER A 15 -10.25 1.32 5.71
CA SER A 15 -9.93 2.67 6.17
C SER A 15 -9.80 2.73 7.69
N GLY A 16 -8.72 3.34 8.18
CA GLY A 16 -8.45 3.49 9.62
C GLY A 16 -7.72 2.31 10.27
N LEU A 17 -7.52 1.19 9.58
CA LEU A 17 -6.77 0.05 10.09
C LEU A 17 -5.30 0.03 9.59
N PRO A 18 -4.39 -0.67 10.29
CA PRO A 18 -3.03 -0.88 9.82
C PRO A 18 -2.98 -1.60 8.46
N PRO A 19 -1.98 -1.35 7.61
CA PRO A 19 -1.75 -2.10 6.38
C PRO A 19 -1.51 -3.59 6.66
N ALA A 20 -2.12 -4.48 5.89
CA ALA A 20 -1.77 -5.90 5.90
C ALA A 20 -0.32 -6.10 5.40
N LYS A 21 0.42 -6.97 6.08
CA LYS A 21 1.82 -7.32 5.84
C LYS A 21 2.02 -8.81 5.50
N ASN A 22 0.99 -9.62 5.61
CA ASN A 22 1.02 -11.02 5.23
C ASN A 22 -0.34 -11.51 4.74
N MET A 23 -0.37 -12.72 4.16
CA MET A 23 -1.59 -13.32 3.61
C MET A 23 -2.69 -13.53 4.65
N SER A 24 -2.34 -13.83 5.91
CA SER A 24 -3.33 -14.03 6.96
C SER A 24 -4.11 -12.74 7.24
N GLU A 25 -3.42 -11.60 7.28
CA GLU A 25 -4.04 -10.29 7.46
C GLU A 25 -4.88 -9.89 6.25
N ILE A 26 -4.41 -10.16 5.02
CA ILE A 26 -5.19 -9.94 3.79
C ILE A 26 -6.51 -10.73 3.84
N ASN A 27 -6.45 -12.02 4.17
CA ASN A 27 -7.63 -12.87 4.28
C ASN A 27 -8.57 -12.38 5.38
N THR A 28 -8.03 -11.90 6.50
CA THR A 28 -8.82 -11.35 7.61
C THR A 28 -9.56 -10.07 7.21
N TYR A 29 -8.91 -9.20 6.45
CA TYR A 29 -9.49 -7.91 6.07
C TYR A 29 -10.46 -8.00 4.89
N PHE A 30 -10.15 -8.84 3.90
CA PHE A 30 -10.83 -8.78 2.63
C PHE A 30 -11.52 -10.08 2.23
N ASP A 31 -11.19 -11.23 2.85
CA ASP A 31 -11.79 -12.53 2.55
C ASP A 31 -12.04 -12.74 1.03
N GLN A 32 -13.29 -12.90 0.59
CA GLN A 32 -13.67 -13.12 -0.82
C GLN A 32 -13.93 -11.83 -1.62
N GLN A 33 -13.55 -10.66 -1.10
CA GLN A 33 -13.80 -9.36 -1.75
C GLN A 33 -12.74 -8.97 -2.79
N LEU A 34 -11.64 -9.72 -2.90
CA LEU A 34 -10.55 -9.43 -3.84
C LEU A 34 -10.65 -10.34 -5.06
N ASP A 35 -10.54 -9.75 -6.26
CA ASP A 35 -10.44 -10.51 -7.50
C ASP A 35 -9.14 -11.32 -7.58
N TYR A 36 -8.06 -10.77 -7.01
CA TYR A 36 -6.75 -11.41 -7.04
C TYR A 36 -5.81 -10.91 -5.95
N VAL A 37 -4.91 -11.79 -5.48
CA VAL A 37 -3.78 -11.46 -4.62
C VAL A 37 -2.51 -11.95 -5.28
N VAL A 38 -1.56 -11.05 -5.53
CA VAL A 38 -0.25 -11.41 -6.08
C VAL A 38 0.69 -11.76 -4.92
N PRO A 39 1.14 -13.03 -4.77
CA PRO A 39 2.05 -13.40 -3.70
C PRO A 39 3.46 -12.83 -3.94
N GLY A 40 4.12 -12.40 -2.86
CA GLY A 40 5.47 -11.86 -2.92
C GLY A 40 5.99 -11.47 -1.55
N LEU A 41 7.31 -11.24 -1.46
CA LEU A 41 7.92 -10.69 -0.26
C LEU A 41 7.66 -9.18 -0.19
N LEU A 42 7.48 -8.67 1.03
CA LEU A 42 7.51 -7.24 1.26
C LEU A 42 8.93 -6.70 1.11
N GLY A 43 9.04 -5.42 0.79
CA GLY A 43 10.31 -4.71 0.87
C GLY A 43 10.69 -4.35 2.31
N GLU A 44 11.90 -3.82 2.48
CA GLU A 44 12.49 -3.52 3.79
C GLU A 44 11.93 -2.27 4.50
N LEU A 45 11.03 -1.52 3.85
CA LEU A 45 10.45 -0.31 4.43
C LEU A 45 9.42 -0.68 5.50
N SER A 46 9.67 -0.25 6.73
CA SER A 46 8.74 -0.41 7.84
C SER A 46 7.51 0.51 7.75
N ASN A 47 7.64 1.63 7.04
CA ASN A 47 6.63 2.66 6.91
C ASN A 47 6.40 3.08 5.44
N PRO A 48 5.24 3.70 5.13
CA PRO A 48 4.99 4.29 3.82
C PRO A 48 6.01 5.36 3.43
N THR A 49 6.16 5.62 2.13
CA THR A 49 7.09 6.65 1.67
C THR A 49 6.67 8.07 2.10
N PRO A 50 7.64 9.00 2.24
CA PRO A 50 7.36 10.39 2.54
C PRO A 50 6.54 11.04 1.42
N ILE A 51 5.64 11.96 1.80
CA ILE A 51 4.90 12.81 0.86
C ILE A 51 5.36 14.25 1.09
N LYS A 52 5.82 14.91 0.03
CA LYS A 52 6.36 16.27 0.08
C LYS A 52 5.62 17.17 -0.91
N ASN A 53 5.35 18.41 -0.50
CA ASN A 53 4.88 19.43 -1.42
C ASN A 53 6.07 19.90 -2.28
N LEU A 54 5.96 19.75 -3.60
CA LEU A 54 7.05 20.07 -4.53
C LEU A 54 7.43 21.56 -4.54
N LYS A 55 6.46 22.47 -4.38
CA LYS A 55 6.71 23.92 -4.46
C LYS A 55 7.36 24.46 -3.19
N THR A 56 6.95 23.96 -2.03
CA THR A 56 7.35 24.52 -0.72
C THR A 56 8.37 23.67 0.02
N GLY A 57 8.60 22.42 -0.40
CA GLY A 57 9.42 21.45 0.32
C GLY A 57 8.77 20.91 1.60
N LYS A 58 7.56 21.37 1.98
CA LYS A 58 6.88 20.94 3.20
C LYS A 58 6.64 19.42 3.16
N ILE A 59 7.08 18.72 4.20
CA ILE A 59 6.74 17.32 4.44
C ILE A 59 5.29 17.25 4.92
N LEU A 60 4.43 16.58 4.15
CA LEU A 60 3.03 16.33 4.49
C LEU A 60 2.88 15.01 5.25
N ARG A 61 3.76 14.05 4.97
CA ARG A 61 3.93 12.80 5.72
C ARG A 61 5.41 12.43 5.69
N SER A 62 6.01 12.19 6.84
CA SER A 62 7.43 11.84 6.97
C SER A 62 7.75 10.43 6.47
N GLY A 63 6.75 9.55 6.43
CA GLY A 63 6.97 8.11 6.56
C GLY A 63 7.33 7.78 8.00
#